data_AF-A0A2V8BDX3-F1
#
_entry.id   AF-A0A2V8BDX3-F1
#
_cell.length_a   1.000
_cell.length_b   1.000
_cell.length_c   1.000
_cell.angle_alpha   90.00
_cell.angle_beta   90.00
_cell.angle_gamma   90.00
#
_symmetry.space_group_name_H-M   'P 1'
#
loop_
_entity.id
_entity.type
_entity.pdbx_description
1 polymer ?
#
loop_
_entity_poly.entity_id
_entity_poly.type
_entity_poly.pdbx_seq_one_letter_code
_entity_poly.pdbx_strand_id
1 'polypeptide(L)'
;MRGICEKPRVKCAECPNRQFLPVTDEVIRWHLTGRDDAGQPFVAGVYPMLLDETCFFLAVDFDKSGWLEDSTAFIETCRRMDLSAALERSRSGRGGHVWLFFEEAVPAALARKLGSYILTETMERRPDIGFDSYDRFFPNQDTLPHGGFGNLIALPLQKHRRGDGNSVFLDDQGLPHPDQWAFLSTIRRIRRAHLEHVVREAERRGRVLGVNLPLAEDDDPAPWTAPPSRRRKELPIAGDLPQSVELVLGNEIYIGKADLAPGLRNRLLRVAAFQNPEFYKAQAMR
;
A
#
# COMPACT_ATOMS: atom_id res chain seq x y z
N MET A 1 -9.70 16.72 27.57
CA MET A 1 -10.76 16.63 28.61
C MET A 1 -11.71 15.48 28.28
N ARG A 2 -11.84 14.47 29.17
CA ARG A 2 -12.83 13.39 29.01
C ARG A 2 -14.23 13.95 29.32
N GLY A 3 -15.22 13.66 28.48
CA GLY A 3 -16.62 14.06 28.69
C GLY A 3 -17.10 15.31 27.93
N ILE A 4 -16.21 16.05 27.25
CA ILE A 4 -16.60 17.23 26.43
C ILE A 4 -16.91 16.82 24.98
N CYS A 5 -16.24 15.78 24.47
CA CYS A 5 -16.51 15.26 23.14
C CYS A 5 -17.77 14.38 23.20
N GLU A 6 -18.83 14.79 22.50
CA GLU A 6 -20.11 14.07 22.45
C GLU A 6 -20.08 12.82 21.53
N LYS A 7 -18.91 12.25 21.22
CA LYS A 7 -18.84 10.98 20.49
C LYS A 7 -19.57 9.88 21.31
N PRO A 8 -20.41 9.05 20.67
CA PRO A 8 -20.58 8.90 19.22
C PRO A 8 -21.71 9.74 18.59
N ARG A 9 -22.41 10.61 19.34
CA ARG A 9 -23.60 11.35 18.86
C ARG A 9 -23.31 12.33 17.72
N VAL A 10 -22.10 12.88 17.66
CA VAL A 10 -21.64 13.79 16.61
C VAL A 10 -20.38 13.26 15.95
N LYS A 11 -20.23 13.52 14.64
CA LYS A 11 -19.01 13.21 13.91
C LYS A 11 -17.86 14.05 14.47
N CYS A 12 -16.64 13.48 14.48
CA CYS A 12 -15.45 14.20 14.93
C CYS A 12 -15.21 15.50 14.15
N ALA A 13 -15.58 15.51 12.86
CA ALA A 13 -15.43 16.65 11.96
C ALA A 13 -16.31 17.85 12.37
N GLU A 14 -17.46 17.58 12.99
CA GLU A 14 -18.48 18.57 13.36
C GLU A 14 -18.40 18.95 14.85
N CYS A 15 -17.46 18.38 15.60
CA CYS A 15 -17.32 18.65 17.02
C CYS A 15 -16.68 20.04 17.26
N PRO A 16 -17.34 20.96 17.98
CA PRO A 16 -16.78 22.29 18.27
C PRO A 16 -15.59 22.24 19.25
N ASN A 17 -15.46 21.15 20.01
CA ASN A 17 -14.40 20.94 21.00
C ASN A 17 -13.28 20.04 20.47
N ARG A 18 -13.01 20.11 19.16
CA ARG A 18 -12.04 19.24 18.48
C ARG A 18 -10.62 19.64 18.84
N GLN A 19 -9.99 18.84 19.69
CA GLN A 19 -8.60 19.01 20.10
C GLN A 19 -7.81 17.76 19.73
N PHE A 20 -6.85 17.90 18.82
CA PHE A 20 -5.93 16.83 18.46
C PHE A 20 -4.68 16.88 19.32
N LEU A 21 -4.15 15.71 19.64
CA LEU A 21 -2.86 15.60 20.29
C LEU A 21 -1.78 15.90 19.24
N PRO A 22 -0.98 16.97 19.38
CA PRO A 22 0.12 17.24 18.46
C PRO A 22 1.16 16.13 18.55
N VAL A 23 1.85 15.85 17.45
CA VAL A 23 3.00 14.94 17.47
C VAL A 23 4.18 15.67 18.10
N THR A 24 4.51 15.31 19.34
CA THR A 24 5.65 15.84 20.09
C THR A 24 6.58 14.71 20.51
N ASP A 25 7.82 15.04 20.88
CA ASP A 25 8.79 14.06 21.40
C ASP A 25 8.23 13.27 22.58
N GLU A 26 7.38 13.90 23.38
CA GLU A 26 6.68 13.26 24.50
C GLU A 26 5.68 12.20 24.04
N VAL A 27 4.87 12.48 23.01
CA VAL A 27 3.95 11.50 22.41
C VAL A 27 4.71 10.31 21.82
N ILE A 28 5.85 10.58 21.17
CA ILE A 28 6.73 9.53 20.64
C ILE A 28 7.33 8.71 21.79
N ARG A 29 7.82 9.36 22.85
CA ARG A 29 8.30 8.71 24.06
C ARG A 29 7.22 7.80 24.65
N TRP A 30 5.99 8.29 24.84
CA TRP A 30 4.87 7.50 25.36
C TRP A 30 4.58 6.26 24.51
N HIS A 31 4.66 6.36 23.19
CA HIS A 31 4.51 5.21 22.30
C HIS A 31 5.65 4.18 22.51
N LEU A 32 6.90 4.65 22.55
CA LEU A 32 8.09 3.80 22.66
C LEU A 32 8.31 3.19 24.06
N THR A 33 7.76 3.82 25.11
CA THR A 33 7.68 3.31 26.49
C THR A 33 6.36 2.56 26.76
N GLY A 34 5.37 2.74 25.89
CA GLY A 34 4.07 2.09 25.92
C GLY A 34 3.08 2.67 26.93
N ARG A 35 3.40 3.79 27.57
CA ARG A 35 2.54 4.44 28.57
C ARG A 35 2.63 5.97 28.48
N ASP A 36 1.51 6.62 28.73
CA ASP A 36 1.45 8.08 28.93
C ASP A 36 1.93 8.48 30.34
N ASP A 37 1.96 9.78 30.62
CA ASP A 37 2.40 10.31 31.92
C ASP A 37 1.48 9.94 33.08
N ALA A 38 0.23 9.59 32.80
CA ALA A 38 -0.70 9.05 33.79
C ALA A 38 -0.53 7.53 33.99
N GLY A 39 0.50 6.93 33.38
CA GLY A 39 0.81 5.51 33.45
C GLY A 39 -0.15 4.61 32.67
N GLN A 40 -1.04 5.18 31.85
CA GLN A 40 -2.03 4.45 31.07
C GLN A 40 -1.39 3.88 29.80
N PRO A 41 -1.81 2.69 29.32
CA PRO A 41 -1.33 2.13 28.07
C PRO A 41 -1.51 3.10 26.89
N PHE A 42 -0.43 3.34 26.15
CA PHE A 42 -0.43 4.30 25.05
C PHE A 42 0.11 3.70 23.74
N VAL A 43 -0.58 4.02 22.65
CA VAL A 43 -0.20 3.64 21.29
C VAL A 43 -0.49 4.81 20.35
N ALA A 44 0.56 5.49 19.90
CA ALA A 44 0.43 6.44 18.80
C ALA A 44 0.13 5.74 17.46
N GLY A 45 -0.72 6.37 16.67
CA GLY A 45 -0.87 6.14 15.23
C GLY A 45 -0.83 7.47 14.50
N VAL A 46 -0.63 7.42 13.18
CA VAL A 46 -0.55 8.60 12.33
C VAL A 46 -1.52 8.45 11.16
N TYR A 47 -2.08 9.58 10.75
CA TYR A 47 -2.79 9.71 9.49
C TYR A 47 -1.75 10.07 8.41
N PRO A 48 -1.52 9.21 7.41
CA PRO A 48 -0.41 9.39 6.46
C PRO A 48 -0.62 10.56 5.50
N MET A 49 -1.88 10.94 5.27
CA MET A 49 -2.27 11.97 4.31
C MET A 49 -2.36 13.33 5.00
N LEU A 50 -1.65 14.30 4.45
CA LEU A 50 -1.70 15.70 4.82
C LEU A 50 -2.94 16.38 4.22
N LEU A 51 -3.25 17.58 4.71
CA LEU A 51 -4.45 18.34 4.29
C LEU A 51 -4.39 18.79 2.82
N ASP A 52 -3.21 18.84 2.23
CA ASP A 52 -2.97 19.12 0.81
C ASP A 52 -2.89 17.85 -0.04
N GLU A 53 -3.36 16.72 0.49
CA GLU A 53 -3.44 15.41 -0.19
C GLU A 53 -2.07 14.81 -0.55
N THR A 54 -1.02 15.26 0.13
CA THR A 54 0.33 14.69 0.04
C THR A 54 0.64 13.74 1.20
N CYS A 55 1.69 12.93 1.07
CA CYS A 55 2.18 12.05 2.12
C CYS A 55 3.72 11.92 2.10
N PHE A 56 4.30 11.53 3.24
CA PHE A 56 5.75 11.30 3.39
C PHE A 56 6.15 9.83 3.27
N PHE A 57 5.19 8.93 3.17
CA PHE A 57 5.45 7.50 3.00
C PHE A 57 4.28 6.80 2.31
N LEU A 58 4.58 5.62 1.78
CA LEU A 58 3.61 4.59 1.43
C LEU A 58 3.87 3.38 2.32
N ALA A 59 2.84 2.89 2.99
CA ALA A 59 2.86 1.59 3.66
C ALA A 59 1.94 0.61 2.93
N VAL A 60 2.40 -0.63 2.77
CA VAL A 60 1.66 -1.72 2.15
C VAL A 60 1.38 -2.79 3.20
N ASP A 61 0.11 -3.08 3.43
CA ASP A 61 -0.35 -4.02 4.45
C ASP A 61 -0.47 -5.43 3.87
N PHE A 62 0.26 -6.37 4.48
CA PHE A 62 0.22 -7.79 4.18
C PHE A 62 -0.26 -8.57 5.41
N ASP A 63 -1.39 -9.27 5.29
CA ASP A 63 -2.04 -10.04 6.35
C ASP A 63 -2.22 -11.53 5.99
N LYS A 64 -2.72 -12.37 6.90
CA LYS A 64 -2.99 -13.82 6.67
C LYS A 64 -1.74 -14.67 6.42
N SER A 65 -1.96 -15.91 5.96
CA SER A 65 -0.90 -16.87 5.61
C SER A 65 -0.12 -16.41 4.38
N GLY A 66 1.19 -16.65 4.36
CA GLY A 66 2.03 -16.28 3.21
C GLY A 66 2.52 -14.82 3.21
N TRP A 67 2.16 -14.02 4.23
CA TRP A 67 2.48 -12.58 4.27
C TRP A 67 3.99 -12.31 4.20
N LEU A 68 4.82 -13.19 4.76
CA LEU A 68 6.27 -13.02 4.75
C LEU A 68 6.83 -13.26 3.35
N GLU A 69 6.36 -14.30 2.66
CA GLU A 69 6.73 -14.60 1.29
C GLU A 69 6.32 -13.47 0.34
N ASP A 70 5.07 -12.99 0.45
CA ASP A 70 4.52 -11.94 -0.41
C ASP A 70 5.21 -10.59 -0.18
N SER A 71 5.40 -10.20 1.08
CA SER A 71 6.10 -8.96 1.43
C SER A 71 7.59 -9.00 1.04
N THR A 72 8.24 -10.15 1.16
CA THR A 72 9.64 -10.34 0.71
C THR A 72 9.74 -10.24 -0.81
N ALA A 73 8.81 -10.85 -1.55
CA ALA A 73 8.76 -10.73 -3.00
C ALA A 73 8.53 -9.27 -3.44
N PHE A 74 7.66 -8.54 -2.73
CA PHE A 74 7.43 -7.12 -2.97
C PHE A 74 8.70 -6.30 -2.75
N ILE A 75 9.43 -6.53 -1.64
CA ILE A 75 10.70 -5.85 -1.35
C ILE A 75 11.78 -6.19 -2.39
N GLU A 76 11.84 -7.45 -2.85
CA GLU A 76 12.76 -7.86 -3.93
C GLU A 76 12.49 -7.04 -5.21
N THR A 77 11.22 -6.82 -5.55
CA THR A 77 10.83 -5.96 -6.67
C THR A 77 11.23 -4.51 -6.44
N CYS A 78 11.01 -3.96 -5.24
CA CYS A 78 11.48 -2.61 -4.87
C CYS A 78 12.98 -2.46 -5.11
N ARG A 79 13.81 -3.40 -4.63
CA ARG A 79 15.27 -3.37 -4.81
C ARG A 79 15.68 -3.37 -6.27
N ARG A 80 15.01 -4.17 -7.10
CA ARG A 80 15.26 -4.22 -8.55
C ARG A 80 14.88 -2.92 -9.27
N MET A 81 14.02 -2.10 -8.68
CA MET A 81 13.66 -0.77 -9.15
C MET A 81 14.50 0.35 -8.50
N ASP A 82 15.55 0.01 -7.73
CA ASP A 82 16.30 0.95 -6.90
C ASP A 82 15.43 1.75 -5.91
N LEU A 83 14.40 1.10 -5.36
CA LEU A 83 13.52 1.66 -4.33
C LEU A 83 13.86 1.05 -2.97
N SER A 84 14.07 1.92 -1.98
CA SER A 84 14.29 1.51 -0.60
C SER A 84 12.96 1.19 0.06
N ALA A 85 12.86 0.00 0.66
CA ALA A 85 11.68 -0.46 1.38
C ALA A 85 12.10 -1.21 2.65
N ALA A 86 11.32 -1.10 3.72
CA ALA A 86 11.57 -1.75 5.00
C ALA A 86 10.35 -2.55 5.46
N LEU A 87 10.57 -3.78 5.92
CA LEU A 87 9.50 -4.65 6.43
C LEU A 87 9.36 -4.48 7.94
N GLU A 88 8.19 -4.09 8.42
CA GLU A 88 7.81 -4.18 9.83
C GLU A 88 6.85 -5.34 10.03
N ARG A 89 7.09 -6.18 11.05
CA ARG A 89 6.09 -7.13 11.50
C ARG A 89 4.96 -6.40 12.20
N SER A 90 3.72 -6.66 11.81
CA SER A 90 2.54 -6.00 12.38
C SER A 90 2.45 -6.19 13.90
N ARG A 91 1.64 -5.35 14.56
CA ARG A 91 1.33 -5.45 15.99
C ARG A 91 0.73 -6.80 16.41
N SER A 92 0.09 -7.52 15.48
CA SER A 92 -0.53 -8.82 15.75
C SER A 92 0.42 -10.01 15.58
N GLY A 93 1.54 -9.81 14.88
CA GLY A 93 2.47 -10.87 14.47
C GLY A 93 2.00 -11.74 13.30
N ARG A 94 0.75 -11.56 12.81
CA ARG A 94 0.14 -12.37 11.73
C ARG A 94 0.11 -11.65 10.38
N GLY A 95 1.07 -10.77 10.17
CA GLY A 95 1.13 -9.87 9.04
C GLY A 95 2.29 -8.88 9.20
N GLY A 96 2.49 -8.03 8.20
CA GLY A 96 3.53 -7.00 8.19
C GLY A 96 3.21 -5.84 7.28
N HIS A 97 3.87 -4.71 7.53
CA HIS A 97 3.78 -3.53 6.71
C HIS A 97 5.11 -3.30 5.99
N VAL A 98 5.07 -3.16 4.66
CA VAL A 98 6.23 -2.69 3.89
C VAL A 98 6.17 -1.18 3.77
N TRP A 99 7.20 -0.50 4.28
CA TRP A 99 7.29 0.96 4.32
C TRP A 99 8.24 1.48 3.24
N LEU A 100 7.79 2.46 2.47
CA LEU A 100 8.58 3.25 1.54
C LEU A 100 8.52 4.71 2.01
N PHE A 101 9.67 5.31 2.32
CA PHE A 101 9.74 6.68 2.84
C PHE A 101 10.21 7.65 1.76
N PHE A 102 9.61 8.84 1.73
CA PHE A 102 9.92 9.89 0.77
C PHE A 102 10.76 11.00 1.40
N GLU A 103 11.62 11.63 0.60
CA GLU A 103 12.47 12.75 1.07
C GLU A 103 11.66 14.03 1.29
N GLU A 104 10.60 14.19 0.50
CA GLU A 104 9.66 15.31 0.51
C GLU A 104 8.23 14.78 0.42
N ALA A 105 7.24 15.62 0.74
CA ALA A 105 5.85 15.23 0.59
C ALA A 105 5.50 15.05 -0.90
N VAL A 106 4.88 13.93 -1.23
CA VAL A 106 4.45 13.59 -2.60
C VAL A 106 2.93 13.43 -2.65
N PRO A 107 2.28 13.70 -3.79
CA PRO A 107 0.84 13.43 -3.92
C PRO A 107 0.51 11.98 -3.56
N ALA A 108 -0.53 11.77 -2.75
CA ALA A 108 -0.94 10.43 -2.32
C ALA A 108 -1.27 9.53 -3.52
N ALA A 109 -1.90 10.09 -4.56
CA ALA A 109 -2.16 9.40 -5.81
C ALA A 109 -0.89 8.89 -6.50
N LEU A 110 0.19 9.68 -6.45
CA LEU A 110 1.46 9.30 -7.05
C LEU A 110 2.12 8.16 -6.25
N ALA A 111 2.07 8.22 -4.92
CA ALA A 111 2.55 7.13 -4.06
C ALA A 111 1.75 5.84 -4.29
N ARG A 112 0.41 5.92 -4.39
CA ARG A 112 -0.43 4.75 -4.68
C ARG A 112 -0.15 4.15 -6.06
N LYS A 113 0.04 4.98 -7.09
CA LYS A 113 0.46 4.52 -8.43
C LYS A 113 1.78 3.75 -8.38
N LEU A 114 2.76 4.22 -7.61
CA LEU A 114 4.02 3.51 -7.38
C LEU A 114 3.76 2.14 -6.75
N GLY A 115 3.01 2.08 -5.65
CA GLY A 115 2.67 0.83 -4.97
C GLY A 115 1.99 -0.17 -5.90
N SER A 116 0.98 0.27 -6.64
CA SER A 116 0.30 -0.54 -7.66
C SER A 116 1.26 -1.05 -8.73
N TYR A 117 2.17 -0.21 -9.20
CA TYR A 117 3.16 -0.64 -10.19
C TYR A 117 4.08 -1.75 -9.63
N ILE A 118 4.58 -1.59 -8.40
CA ILE A 118 5.43 -2.60 -7.74
C ILE A 118 4.66 -3.92 -7.56
N LEU A 119 3.40 -3.88 -7.11
CA LEU A 119 2.55 -5.07 -7.02
C LEU A 119 2.46 -5.78 -8.37
N THR A 120 2.17 -5.02 -9.43
CA THR A 120 2.03 -5.56 -10.79
C THR A 120 3.29 -6.29 -11.25
N GLU A 121 4.45 -5.67 -11.07
CA GLU A 121 5.74 -6.24 -11.47
C GLU A 121 6.11 -7.45 -10.61
N THR A 122 5.68 -7.46 -9.35
CA THR A 122 5.91 -8.61 -8.47
C THR A 122 5.07 -9.81 -8.90
N MET A 123 3.77 -9.59 -9.21
CA MET A 123 2.89 -10.63 -9.74
C MET A 123 3.34 -11.16 -11.10
N GLU A 124 3.93 -10.31 -11.96
CA GLU A 124 4.51 -10.74 -13.24
C GLU A 124 5.72 -11.65 -13.07
N ARG A 125 6.51 -11.45 -12.02
CA ARG A 125 7.71 -12.24 -11.74
C ARG A 125 7.43 -13.52 -10.96
N ARG A 126 6.39 -13.53 -10.13
CA ARG A 126 6.04 -14.64 -9.24
C ARG A 126 4.56 -15.00 -9.42
N PRO A 127 4.15 -15.53 -10.59
CA PRO A 127 2.73 -15.81 -10.88
C PRO A 127 2.14 -16.96 -10.06
N ASP A 128 2.97 -17.74 -9.37
CA ASP A 128 2.55 -18.80 -8.46
C ASP A 128 2.25 -18.27 -7.05
N ILE A 129 2.67 -17.04 -6.75
CA ILE A 129 2.34 -16.34 -5.51
C ILE A 129 1.01 -15.63 -5.74
N GLY A 130 -0.03 -16.05 -5.03
CA GLY A 130 -1.39 -15.49 -5.15
C GLY A 130 -1.51 -14.03 -4.70
N PHE A 131 -0.55 -13.52 -3.94
CA PHE A 131 -0.62 -12.22 -3.27
C PHE A 131 -1.88 -12.08 -2.39
N ASP A 132 -2.40 -13.21 -1.88
CA ASP A 132 -3.62 -13.29 -1.07
C ASP A 132 -3.48 -12.56 0.27
N SER A 133 -2.23 -12.33 0.69
CA SER A 133 -1.91 -11.56 1.89
C SER A 133 -2.01 -10.06 1.69
N TYR A 134 -1.99 -9.52 0.47
CA TYR A 134 -2.15 -8.08 0.27
C TYR A 134 -3.56 -7.62 0.69
N ASP A 135 -3.64 -6.66 1.61
CA ASP A 135 -4.90 -6.07 2.07
C ASP A 135 -5.12 -4.67 1.47
N ARG A 136 -4.20 -3.73 1.73
CA ARG A 136 -4.36 -2.31 1.31
C ARG A 136 -3.06 -1.51 1.34
N PHE A 137 -3.15 -0.28 0.80
CA PHE A 137 -2.15 0.76 0.96
C PHE A 137 -2.52 1.77 2.05
N PHE A 138 -1.51 2.44 2.59
CA PHE A 138 -1.61 3.62 3.42
C PHE A 138 -0.69 4.71 2.84
N PRO A 139 -1.24 5.84 2.34
CA PRO A 139 -2.66 6.16 2.24
C PRO A 139 -3.46 5.22 1.31
N ASN A 140 -4.72 4.96 1.64
CA ASN A 140 -5.63 4.11 0.85
C ASN A 140 -6.47 4.87 -0.19
N GLN A 141 -6.50 6.20 -0.12
CA GLN A 141 -7.23 7.08 -1.04
C GLN A 141 -6.29 8.06 -1.74
N ASP A 142 -6.78 8.69 -2.81
CA ASP A 142 -6.05 9.74 -3.54
C ASP A 142 -6.33 11.14 -2.98
N THR A 143 -7.53 11.36 -2.44
CA THR A 143 -8.05 12.67 -2.00
C THR A 143 -8.69 12.58 -0.63
N LEU A 144 -8.69 13.68 0.13
CA LEU A 144 -9.34 13.70 1.45
C LEU A 144 -10.83 14.06 1.33
N PRO A 145 -11.74 13.28 1.93
CA PRO A 145 -13.11 13.75 2.11
C PRO A 145 -13.11 14.97 3.04
N HIS A 146 -13.97 15.95 2.76
CA HIS A 146 -14.04 17.20 3.52
C HIS A 146 -14.15 16.94 5.04
N GLY A 147 -13.19 17.45 5.81
CA GLY A 147 -13.14 17.29 7.27
C GLY A 147 -12.69 15.93 7.79
N GLY A 148 -12.27 15.01 6.91
CA GLY A 148 -11.73 13.69 7.25
C GLY A 148 -10.21 13.72 7.50
N PHE A 149 -9.73 12.72 8.25
CA PHE A 149 -8.29 12.49 8.52
C PHE A 149 -7.69 11.39 7.64
N GLY A 150 -8.53 10.75 6.82
CA GLY A 150 -8.16 9.50 6.17
C GLY A 150 -7.98 8.36 7.17
N ASN A 151 -7.09 7.43 6.83
CA ASN A 151 -7.01 6.14 7.51
C ASN A 151 -5.78 6.04 8.40
N LEU A 152 -6.02 5.67 9.66
CA LEU A 152 -5.03 5.65 10.71
C LEU A 152 -4.15 4.39 10.56
N ILE A 153 -2.83 4.58 10.55
CA ILE A 153 -1.88 3.48 10.71
C ILE A 153 -1.16 3.62 12.05
N ALA A 154 -1.02 2.50 12.78
CA ALA A 154 -0.29 2.51 14.04
C ALA A 154 1.22 2.69 13.79
N LEU A 155 1.90 3.46 14.63
CA LEU A 155 3.36 3.58 14.53
C LEU A 155 4.04 2.26 14.93
N PRO A 156 5.20 1.95 14.32
CA PRO A 156 5.99 0.78 14.68
C PRO A 156 6.74 0.99 16.01
N LEU A 157 7.30 -0.09 16.56
CA LEU A 157 8.16 -0.10 17.76
C LEU A 157 7.46 0.24 19.07
N GLN A 158 6.15 -0.02 19.20
CA GLN A 158 5.45 0.14 20.48
C GLN A 158 6.04 -0.80 21.56
N LYS A 159 6.30 -0.31 22.78
CA LYS A 159 7.06 -1.04 23.84
C LYS A 159 6.61 -2.48 24.06
N HIS A 160 5.32 -2.70 24.25
CA HIS A 160 4.78 -4.00 24.61
C HIS A 160 4.85 -4.96 23.43
N ARG A 161 4.43 -4.50 22.24
CA ARG A 161 4.52 -5.33 21.03
C ARG A 161 5.95 -5.67 20.67
N ARG A 162 6.88 -4.72 20.81
CA ARG A 162 8.32 -4.95 20.64
C ARG A 162 8.86 -5.99 21.59
N GLY A 163 8.38 -6.02 22.84
CA GLY A 163 8.73 -7.07 23.82
C GLY A 163 8.31 -8.48 23.39
N ASP A 164 7.22 -8.59 22.64
CA ASP A 164 6.72 -9.85 22.07
C ASP A 164 7.39 -10.22 20.74
N GLY A 165 8.38 -9.45 20.27
CA GLY A 165 8.98 -9.62 18.94
C GLY A 165 8.07 -9.19 17.79
N ASN A 166 7.07 -8.36 18.06
CA ASN A 166 6.14 -7.76 17.09
C ASN A 166 6.37 -6.26 16.98
N SER A 167 5.81 -5.61 15.96
CA SER A 167 6.03 -4.18 15.71
C SER A 167 7.52 -3.83 15.63
N VAL A 168 8.29 -4.69 14.97
CA VAL A 168 9.75 -4.57 14.76
C VAL A 168 10.07 -4.75 13.30
N PHE A 169 11.13 -4.09 12.85
CA PHE A 169 11.65 -4.25 11.51
C PHE A 169 12.43 -5.56 11.38
N LEU A 170 12.19 -6.23 10.26
CA LEU A 170 12.73 -7.54 9.92
C LEU A 170 13.77 -7.44 8.80
N ASP A 171 14.76 -8.32 8.85
CA ASP A 171 15.74 -8.53 7.80
C ASP A 171 15.19 -9.43 6.66
N ASP A 172 16.06 -9.75 5.70
CA ASP A 172 15.74 -10.59 4.54
C ASP A 172 15.40 -12.04 4.87
N GLN A 173 15.71 -12.50 6.09
CA GLN A 173 15.37 -13.83 6.58
C GLN A 173 14.09 -13.81 7.44
N GLY A 174 13.42 -12.65 7.56
CA GLY A 174 12.25 -12.47 8.41
C GLY A 174 12.56 -12.41 9.91
N LEU A 175 13.84 -12.23 10.26
CA LEU A 175 14.30 -12.12 11.65
C LEU A 175 14.36 -10.65 12.07
N PRO A 176 14.00 -10.31 13.34
CA PRO A 176 14.13 -8.94 13.81
C PRO A 176 15.57 -8.44 13.76
N HIS A 177 15.77 -7.22 13.25
CA HIS A 177 17.09 -6.59 13.32
C HIS A 177 17.57 -6.48 14.78
N PRO A 178 18.85 -6.83 15.09
CA PRO A 178 19.38 -6.75 16.44
C PRO A 178 19.33 -5.33 17.03
N ASP A 179 19.62 -4.33 16.19
CA ASP A 179 19.46 -2.92 16.51
C ASP A 179 18.51 -2.26 15.51
N GLN A 180 17.30 -2.01 15.99
CA GLN A 180 16.22 -1.38 15.22
C GLN A 180 16.56 0.05 14.80
N TRP A 181 17.28 0.80 15.64
CA TRP A 181 17.62 2.20 15.38
C TRP A 181 18.76 2.32 14.39
N ALA A 182 19.79 1.47 14.53
CA ALA A 182 20.86 1.37 13.56
C ALA A 182 20.28 1.05 12.17
N PHE A 183 19.40 0.05 12.07
CA PHE A 183 18.72 -0.27 10.82
C PHE A 183 17.93 0.92 10.26
N LEU A 184 17.08 1.57 11.07
CA LEU A 184 16.28 2.71 10.62
C LEU A 184 17.15 3.86 10.08
N SER A 185 18.32 4.09 10.66
CA SER A 185 19.26 5.11 10.20
C SER A 185 19.85 4.82 8.80
N THR A 186 19.80 3.56 8.34
CA THR A 186 20.29 3.16 7.00
C THR A 186 19.24 3.34 5.90
N ILE A 187 17.97 3.56 6.25
CA ILE A 187 16.90 3.63 5.27
C ILE A 187 17.08 4.87 4.38
N ARG A 188 17.30 4.63 3.08
CA ARG A 188 17.35 5.70 2.08
C ARG A 188 15.93 6.18 1.79
N ARG A 189 15.69 7.49 1.95
CA ARG A 189 14.44 8.13 1.51
C ARG A 189 14.43 8.27 -0.02
N ILE A 190 13.28 8.03 -0.63
CA ILE A 190 13.07 8.09 -2.08
C ILE A 190 12.75 9.54 -2.47
N ARG A 191 13.48 10.05 -3.47
CA ARG A 191 13.24 11.40 -4.03
C ARG A 191 11.99 11.42 -4.88
N ARG A 192 11.25 12.53 -4.85
CA ARG A 192 10.08 12.73 -5.71
C ARG A 192 10.41 12.53 -7.18
N ALA A 193 11.51 13.11 -7.65
CA ALA A 193 11.93 12.97 -9.05
C ALA A 193 12.17 11.51 -9.48
N HIS A 194 12.73 10.69 -8.58
CA HIS A 194 12.93 9.26 -8.84
C HIS A 194 11.59 8.52 -8.87
N LEU A 195 10.71 8.80 -7.90
CA LEU A 195 9.36 8.22 -7.84
C LEU A 195 8.59 8.51 -9.13
N GLU A 196 8.53 9.78 -9.55
CA GLU A 196 7.85 10.19 -10.77
C GLU A 196 8.47 9.52 -12.01
N HIS A 197 9.79 9.34 -12.06
CA HIS A 197 10.44 8.63 -13.15
C HIS A 197 9.95 7.18 -13.23
N VAL A 198 9.96 6.44 -12.12
CA VAL A 198 9.49 5.05 -12.06
C VAL A 198 8.02 4.94 -12.48
N VAL A 199 7.16 5.84 -12.00
CA VAL A 199 5.73 5.85 -12.37
C VAL A 199 5.54 6.19 -13.85
N ARG A 200 6.29 7.15 -14.40
CA ARG A 200 6.23 7.47 -15.84
C ARG A 200 6.69 6.29 -16.69
N GLU A 201 7.75 5.57 -16.32
CA GLU A 201 8.17 4.35 -17.02
C GLU A 201 7.04 3.30 -17.01
N ALA A 202 6.38 3.13 -15.86
CA ALA A 202 5.27 2.20 -15.71
C ALA A 202 4.07 2.57 -16.59
N GLU A 203 3.70 3.85 -16.65
CA GLU A 203 2.61 4.37 -17.48
C GLU A 203 2.92 4.16 -18.97
N ARG A 204 4.17 4.42 -19.41
CA ARG A 204 4.60 4.14 -20.80
C ARG A 204 4.55 2.66 -21.15
N ARG A 205 4.84 1.78 -20.20
CA ARG A 205 4.71 0.33 -20.35
C ARG A 205 3.27 -0.17 -20.14
N GLY A 206 2.29 0.70 -19.83
CA GLY A 206 0.92 0.25 -19.54
C GLY A 206 0.84 -0.75 -18.36
N ARG A 207 1.79 -0.68 -17.42
CA ARG A 207 1.94 -1.60 -16.28
C ARG A 207 1.52 -1.01 -14.94
N VAL A 208 1.12 0.26 -14.87
CA VAL A 208 0.32 0.73 -13.73
C VAL A 208 -1.02 0.03 -13.84
N LEU A 209 -1.34 -0.86 -12.89
CA LEU A 209 -2.60 -1.61 -12.80
C LEU A 209 -3.76 -0.81 -13.40
N GLY A 210 -4.20 -1.26 -14.58
CA GLY A 210 -5.45 -0.85 -15.20
C GLY A 210 -6.62 -1.49 -14.49
N VAL A 211 -6.72 -1.38 -13.16
CA VAL A 211 -7.99 -1.56 -12.47
C VAL A 211 -8.76 -0.27 -12.72
N ASN A 212 -9.21 -0.08 -13.97
CA ASN A 212 -9.91 1.09 -14.51
C ASN A 212 -10.29 2.10 -13.43
N LEU A 213 -9.37 2.92 -12.90
CA LEU A 213 -9.82 4.05 -12.08
C LEU A 213 -10.85 4.74 -12.97
N PRO A 214 -12.03 5.12 -12.47
CA PRO A 214 -12.75 6.14 -13.16
C PRO A 214 -11.77 7.32 -13.11
N LEU A 215 -11.00 7.49 -14.18
CA LEU A 215 -11.06 8.77 -14.86
C LEU A 215 -12.57 9.00 -14.94
N ALA A 216 -13.07 9.88 -14.08
CA ALA A 216 -14.26 10.63 -14.44
C ALA A 216 -14.08 10.95 -15.93
N GLU A 217 -15.12 10.72 -16.74
CA GLU A 217 -15.06 10.69 -18.21
C GLU A 217 -14.50 11.98 -18.87
N ASP A 218 -13.86 12.89 -18.15
CA ASP A 218 -13.39 14.20 -18.58
C ASP A 218 -11.94 14.59 -18.23
N ASP A 219 -11.05 13.75 -17.68
CA ASP A 219 -9.66 14.18 -17.41
C ASP A 219 -8.58 13.18 -17.85
N ASP A 220 -8.40 13.03 -19.17
CA ASP A 220 -7.11 12.63 -19.73
C ASP A 220 -6.26 13.92 -19.85
N PRO A 221 -5.17 14.12 -19.07
CA PRO A 221 -4.46 15.41 -19.03
C PRO A 221 -3.73 15.78 -20.34
N ALA A 222 -3.79 14.93 -21.37
CA ALA A 222 -3.21 15.19 -22.68
C ALA A 222 -3.97 14.45 -23.81
N PRO A 223 -5.22 14.84 -24.14
CA PRO A 223 -6.07 14.15 -25.13
C PRO A 223 -5.45 14.12 -26.54
N TRP A 224 -4.53 15.04 -26.84
CA TRP A 224 -3.77 15.07 -28.10
C TRP A 224 -2.68 13.99 -28.22
N THR A 225 -2.46 13.16 -27.19
CA THR A 225 -1.52 12.02 -27.24
C THR A 225 -2.18 10.68 -27.54
N ALA A 226 -3.52 10.63 -27.62
CA ALA A 226 -4.26 9.41 -27.87
C ALA A 226 -4.28 9.04 -29.37
N PRO A 227 -4.07 7.76 -29.74
CA PRO A 227 -4.25 7.31 -31.12
C PRO A 227 -5.72 7.47 -31.56
N PRO A 228 -6.00 7.70 -32.86
CA PRO A 228 -7.37 7.94 -33.37
C PRO A 228 -8.39 6.86 -33.00
N SER A 229 -7.92 5.64 -32.72
CA SER A 229 -8.76 4.50 -32.33
C SER A 229 -9.23 4.52 -30.88
N ARG A 230 -8.71 5.42 -30.03
CA ARG A 230 -8.84 5.39 -28.55
C ARG A 230 -8.47 4.04 -27.91
N ARG A 231 -7.89 3.11 -28.67
CA ARG A 231 -7.44 1.81 -28.18
C ARG A 231 -5.98 1.94 -27.76
N ARG A 232 -5.72 1.79 -26.46
CA ARG A 232 -4.35 1.58 -25.97
C ARG A 232 -3.76 0.35 -26.65
N LYS A 233 -2.54 0.47 -27.18
CA LYS A 233 -1.81 -0.64 -27.78
C LYS A 233 -1.54 -1.67 -26.68
N GLU A 234 -2.20 -2.82 -26.75
CA GLU A 234 -1.98 -3.89 -25.78
C GLU A 234 -0.54 -4.40 -25.92
N LEU A 235 0.20 -4.44 -24.81
CA LEU A 235 1.54 -4.97 -24.84
C LEU A 235 1.50 -6.48 -25.16
N PRO A 236 2.46 -6.99 -25.95
CA PRO A 236 2.63 -8.42 -26.14
C PRO A 236 2.83 -9.11 -24.79
N ILE A 237 2.16 -10.25 -24.60
CA ILE A 237 2.40 -11.10 -23.43
C ILE A 237 3.81 -11.70 -23.59
N ALA A 238 4.66 -11.48 -22.59
CA ALA A 238 6.00 -12.06 -22.59
C ALA A 238 5.95 -13.56 -22.31
N GLY A 239 6.68 -14.35 -23.12
CA GLY A 239 6.79 -15.81 -22.99
C GLY A 239 6.10 -16.57 -24.13
N ASP A 240 6.34 -17.88 -24.20
CA ASP A 240 5.70 -18.76 -25.15
C ASP A 240 4.21 -18.92 -24.78
N LEU A 241 3.34 -18.60 -25.73
CA LEU A 241 1.90 -18.71 -25.56
C LEU A 241 1.43 -20.08 -26.07
N PRO A 242 0.60 -20.81 -25.30
CA PRO A 242 0.02 -22.05 -25.77
C PRO A 242 -0.90 -21.79 -26.97
N GLN A 243 -0.93 -22.71 -27.94
CA GLN A 243 -1.84 -22.62 -29.11
C GLN A 243 -3.32 -22.74 -28.71
N SER A 244 -3.59 -23.45 -27.62
CA SER A 244 -4.93 -23.65 -27.06
C SER A 244 -4.84 -23.80 -25.54
N VAL A 245 -5.85 -23.32 -24.82
CA VAL A 245 -5.98 -23.50 -23.37
C VAL A 245 -7.26 -24.28 -23.11
N GLU A 246 -7.16 -25.35 -22.33
CA GLU A 246 -8.33 -26.10 -21.87
C GLU A 246 -9.00 -25.37 -20.71
N LEU A 247 -10.33 -25.25 -20.77
CA LEU A 247 -11.16 -24.53 -19.82
C LEU A 247 -12.29 -25.44 -19.38
N VAL A 248 -12.60 -25.45 -18.09
CA VAL A 248 -13.78 -26.14 -17.56
C VAL A 248 -14.82 -25.08 -17.20
N LEU A 249 -15.99 -25.16 -17.84
CA LEU A 249 -17.13 -24.29 -17.55
C LEU A 249 -18.08 -24.97 -16.56
N GLY A 250 -18.29 -24.36 -15.40
CA GLY A 250 -19.24 -24.81 -14.37
C GLY A 250 -20.03 -23.64 -13.79
N ASN A 251 -20.05 -23.53 -12.47
CA ASN A 251 -20.53 -22.31 -11.77
C ASN A 251 -19.59 -21.10 -11.98
N GLU A 252 -18.34 -21.36 -12.37
CA GLU A 252 -17.30 -20.40 -12.71
C GLU A 252 -16.53 -20.90 -13.94
N ILE A 253 -15.58 -20.10 -14.43
CA ILE A 253 -14.64 -20.51 -15.48
C ILE A 253 -13.35 -20.96 -14.81
N TYR A 254 -13.05 -22.25 -14.89
CA TYR A 254 -11.84 -22.83 -14.31
C TYR A 254 -10.77 -22.97 -15.40
N ILE A 255 -9.58 -22.44 -15.12
CA ILE A 255 -8.44 -22.45 -16.04
C ILE A 255 -7.27 -23.17 -15.38
N GLY A 256 -6.74 -24.20 -16.04
CA GLY A 256 -5.55 -24.91 -15.59
C GLY A 256 -4.35 -23.97 -15.53
N LYS A 257 -3.65 -23.95 -14.39
CA LYS A 257 -2.51 -23.06 -14.16
C LYS A 257 -1.21 -23.56 -14.81
N ALA A 258 -1.02 -24.88 -14.93
CA ALA A 258 0.26 -25.51 -15.27
C ALA A 258 0.86 -25.04 -16.61
N ASP A 259 0.03 -24.86 -17.63
CA ASP A 259 0.49 -24.55 -19.00
C ASP A 259 0.46 -23.05 -19.34
N LEU A 260 0.12 -22.20 -18.38
CA LEU A 260 -0.01 -20.76 -18.59
C LEU A 260 1.27 -20.03 -18.20
N ALA A 261 1.88 -19.36 -19.18
CA ALA A 261 2.95 -18.40 -18.93
C ALA A 261 2.51 -17.33 -17.91
N PRO A 262 3.42 -16.83 -17.05
CA PRO A 262 3.14 -15.81 -16.04
C PRO A 262 2.34 -14.61 -16.58
N GLY A 263 2.74 -14.10 -17.74
CA GLY A 263 2.09 -12.95 -18.37
C GLY A 263 0.65 -13.25 -18.82
N LEU A 264 0.38 -14.47 -19.29
CA LEU A 264 -0.96 -14.89 -19.72
C LEU A 264 -1.89 -15.06 -18.51
N ARG A 265 -1.42 -15.68 -17.43
CA ARG A 265 -2.16 -15.76 -16.16
C ARG A 265 -2.57 -14.38 -15.65
N ASN A 266 -1.63 -13.45 -15.60
CA ASN A 266 -1.91 -12.08 -15.15
C ASN A 266 -2.88 -11.34 -16.08
N ARG A 267 -2.82 -11.59 -17.39
CA ARG A 267 -3.77 -11.01 -18.33
C ARG A 267 -5.19 -11.54 -18.10
N LEU A 268 -5.34 -12.84 -17.87
CA LEU A 268 -6.63 -13.47 -17.54
C LEU A 268 -7.20 -12.92 -16.23
N LEU A 269 -6.36 -12.80 -15.19
CA LEU A 269 -6.75 -12.16 -13.93
C LEU A 269 -7.18 -10.70 -14.13
N ARG A 270 -6.47 -9.92 -14.95
CA ARG A 270 -6.85 -8.53 -15.27
C ARG A 270 -8.18 -8.44 -16.02
N VAL A 271 -8.47 -9.38 -16.92
CA VAL A 271 -9.75 -9.42 -17.65
C VAL A 271 -10.90 -9.80 -16.71
N ALA A 272 -10.65 -10.69 -15.76
CA ALA A 272 -11.63 -11.08 -14.74
C ALA A 272 -11.79 -10.03 -13.62
N ALA A 273 -10.83 -9.12 -13.46
CA ALA A 273 -10.88 -8.05 -12.47
C ALA A 273 -11.71 -6.88 -13.00
N PHE A 274 -12.85 -6.62 -12.36
CA PHE A 274 -13.67 -5.44 -12.60
C PHE A 274 -13.64 -4.53 -11.37
N GLN A 275 -13.87 -3.24 -11.59
CA GLN A 275 -14.01 -2.32 -10.47
C GLN A 275 -15.30 -2.59 -9.70
N ASN A 276 -15.18 -2.63 -8.37
CA ASN A 276 -16.32 -2.57 -7.47
C ASN A 276 -16.25 -1.23 -6.70
N PRO A 277 -16.95 -0.18 -7.17
CA PRO A 277 -16.94 1.13 -6.52
C PRO A 277 -17.36 1.08 -5.05
N GLU A 278 -18.27 0.18 -4.69
CA GLU A 278 -18.72 -0.01 -3.31
C GLU A 278 -17.63 -0.65 -2.44
N PHE A 279 -16.81 -1.55 -3.00
CA PHE A 279 -15.62 -2.06 -2.32
C PHE A 279 -14.63 -0.93 -2.00
N TYR A 280 -14.35 -0.04 -2.96
CA TYR A 280 -13.42 1.08 -2.75
C TYR A 280 -13.97 2.12 -1.77
N LYS A 281 -15.27 2.43 -1.81
CA LYS A 281 -15.92 3.28 -0.81
C LYS A 281 -15.84 2.66 0.58
N ALA A 282 -16.15 1.36 0.70
CA ALA A 282 -16.06 0.64 1.97
C ALA A 282 -14.61 0.55 2.49
N GLN A 283 -13.63 0.41 1.59
CA GLN A 283 -12.20 0.40 1.93
C GLN A 283 -11.68 1.78 2.34
N ALA A 284 -12.22 2.87 1.78
CA ALA A 284 -11.89 4.24 2.18
C ALA A 284 -12.52 4.63 3.53
N MET A 285 -13.64 4.01 3.90
CA MET A 285 -14.37 4.23 5.15
C MET A 285 -13.89 3.36 6.33
N ARG A 286 -13.00 2.39 6.10
CA ARG A 286 -12.45 1.45 7.09
C ARG A 286 -11.10 1.92 7.63
#